data_AF-A0A0J6YG86-F1
#
_entry.id   AF-A0A0J6YG86-F1
#
_cell.length_a   1.000
_cell.length_b   1.000
_cell.length_c   1.000
_cell.angle_alpha   90.00
_cell.angle_beta   90.00
_cell.angle_gamma   90.00
#
_symmetry.space_group_name_H-M   'P 1'
#
loop_
_entity.id
_entity.type
_entity.pdbx_description
1 polymer ?
#
loop_
_entity_poly.entity_id
_entity_poly.type
_entity_poly.pdbx_seq_one_letter_code
_entity_poly.pdbx_strand_id
1 'polypeptide(L)'
;MEKTTSTSAKILYRPVGLLSSVLGGLLAGVIFKQVWQRATPGDKPDPPKALETEYPFKEILLAAAIQGAIFSVVKTVIDRQGARLFEKATGEWPGS
;
A
#
# COMPACT_ATOMS: atom_id res chain seq x y z
N MET A 1 10.33 -1.38 -32.60
CA MET A 1 8.88 -1.59 -32.74
C MET A 1 8.23 -1.08 -31.46
N GLU A 2 7.70 0.14 -31.50
CA GLU A 2 7.00 0.77 -30.38
C GLU A 2 5.59 0.14 -30.32
N LYS A 3 5.30 -0.68 -29.31
CA LYS A 3 3.95 -1.26 -29.13
C LYS A 3 3.04 -0.17 -28.58
N THR A 4 2.39 0.56 -29.48
CA THR A 4 1.40 1.60 -29.14
C THR A 4 0.14 0.93 -28.57
N THR A 5 0.10 0.71 -27.27
CA THR A 5 -1.08 0.14 -26.59
C THR A 5 -2.25 1.12 -26.69
N SER A 6 -3.29 0.72 -27.44
CA SER A 6 -4.54 1.45 -27.69
C SER A 6 -5.15 2.03 -26.41
N THR A 7 -5.56 3.30 -26.48
CA THR A 7 -6.16 4.11 -25.41
C THR A 7 -7.27 3.38 -24.63
N SER A 8 -8.01 2.48 -25.28
CA SER A 8 -9.07 1.67 -24.65
C SER A 8 -8.54 0.68 -23.60
N ALA A 9 -7.36 0.09 -23.81
CA ALA A 9 -6.74 -0.81 -22.84
C ALA A 9 -6.23 -0.07 -21.59
N LYS A 10 -5.77 1.19 -21.76
CA LYS A 10 -5.35 2.05 -20.64
C LYS A 10 -6.53 2.52 -19.77
N ILE A 11 -7.70 2.74 -20.37
CA ILE A 11 -8.92 3.12 -19.65
C ILE A 11 -9.52 1.93 -18.89
N LEU A 12 -9.42 0.71 -19.43
CA LEU A 12 -9.97 -0.48 -18.78
C LEU A 12 -9.10 -0.99 -17.61
N TYR A 13 -7.78 -0.77 -17.63
CA TYR A 13 -6.87 -1.17 -16.55
C TYR A 13 -6.77 -0.16 -15.39
N ARG A 14 -7.09 1.12 -15.63
CA ARG A 14 -7.07 2.17 -14.58
C ARG A 14 -7.96 1.85 -13.37
N PRO A 15 -9.22 1.39 -13.53
CA PRO A 15 -10.11 1.06 -12.41
C PRO A 15 -9.56 -0.07 -11.55
N VAL A 16 -8.98 -1.11 -12.17
CA VAL A 16 -8.46 -2.27 -11.45
C VAL A 16 -7.22 -1.91 -10.64
N GLY A 17 -6.31 -1.11 -11.21
CA GLY A 17 -5.14 -0.59 -10.50
C GLY A 17 -5.53 0.31 -9.32
N LEU A 18 -6.53 1.18 -9.49
CA LEU A 18 -7.08 2.03 -8.43
C LEU A 18 -7.74 1.22 -7.32
N LEU A 19 -8.63 0.29 -7.67
CA LEU A 19 -9.31 -0.58 -6.69
C LEU A 19 -8.31 -1.41 -5.89
N SER A 20 -7.28 -1.96 -6.56
CA SER A 20 -6.21 -2.71 -5.90
C SER A 20 -5.39 -1.82 -4.97
N SER A 21 -5.15 -0.56 -5.35
CA SER A 21 -4.45 0.42 -4.52
C SER A 21 -5.24 0.82 -3.28
N VAL A 22 -6.57 1.00 -3.42
CA VAL A 22 -7.46 1.28 -2.28
C VAL A 22 -7.50 0.10 -1.32
N LEU A 23 -7.70 -1.12 -1.84
CA LEU A 23 -7.72 -2.34 -1.02
C LEU A 23 -6.38 -2.56 -0.31
N GLY A 24 -5.26 -2.35 -1.02
CA GLY A 24 -3.92 -2.42 -0.43
C GLY A 24 -3.70 -1.36 0.66
N GLY A 25 -4.19 -0.13 0.45
CA GLY A 25 -4.13 0.94 1.44
C GLY A 25 -4.95 0.65 2.70
N LEU A 26 -6.16 0.08 2.56
CA LEU A 26 -7.00 -0.33 3.69
C LEU A 26 -6.34 -1.45 4.49
N LEU A 27 -5.81 -2.48 3.82
CA LEU A 27 -5.08 -3.58 4.47
C LEU A 27 -3.84 -3.06 5.22
N ALA A 28 -3.06 -2.18 4.59
CA ALA A 28 -1.90 -1.56 5.21
C ALA A 28 -2.28 -0.75 6.47
N GLY A 29 -3.40 -0.02 6.44
CA GLY A 29 -3.92 0.73 7.59
C GLY A 29 -4.28 -0.17 8.77
N VAL A 30 -4.92 -1.33 8.52
CA VAL A 30 -5.25 -2.31 9.57
C VAL A 30 -3.98 -2.89 10.20
N ILE A 31 -3.01 -3.31 9.38
CA ILE A 31 -1.73 -3.86 9.85
C ILE A 31 -0.97 -2.80 10.65
N PHE A 32 -0.92 -1.56 10.16
CA PHE A 32 -0.29 -0.45 10.89
C PHE A 32 -0.91 -0.24 12.26
N LYS A 33 -2.25 -0.19 12.36
CA LYS A 33 -2.93 -0.06 13.65
C LYS A 33 -2.56 -1.18 14.62
N GLN A 34 -2.52 -2.42 14.14
CA GLN A 34 -2.16 -3.58 14.96
C GLN A 34 -0.70 -3.54 15.43
N VAL A 35 0.22 -3.15 14.55
CA VAL A 35 1.64 -2.96 14.89
C VAL A 35 1.79 -1.85 15.92
N TRP A 36 1.11 -0.73 15.72
CA TRP A 36 1.13 0.41 16.64
C TRP A 36 0.62 0.05 18.03
N GLN A 37 -0.55 -0.59 18.12
CA GLN A 37 -1.12 -1.04 19.39
C GLN A 37 -0.18 -1.98 20.17
N ARG A 38 0.63 -2.76 19.46
CA ARG A 38 1.58 -3.70 20.06
C ARG A 38 2.89 -3.04 20.46
N ALA A 39 3.32 -2.02 19.72
CA ALA A 39 4.53 -1.24 20.01
C ALA A 39 4.30 -0.18 21.11
N THR A 40 3.07 0.31 21.25
CA THR A 40 2.68 1.37 22.18
C THR A 40 1.62 0.87 23.17
N PRO A 41 1.93 -0.10 24.06
CA PRO A 41 1.01 -0.51 25.10
C PRO A 41 0.82 0.63 26.11
N GLY A 42 -0.34 1.29 26.11
CA GLY A 42 -0.64 2.42 26.99
C GLY A 42 -1.92 3.18 26.60
N ASP A 43 -2.13 4.35 27.23
CA ASP A 43 -3.39 5.13 27.18
C ASP A 43 -3.76 5.70 25.79
N LYS A 44 -2.85 5.64 24.81
CA LYS A 44 -3.08 6.13 23.44
C LYS A 44 -3.06 4.97 22.45
N PRO A 45 -4.18 4.24 22.29
CA PRO A 45 -4.25 3.04 21.47
C PRO A 45 -4.18 3.31 19.95
N ASP A 46 -4.34 4.57 19.54
CA ASP A 46 -4.31 4.97 18.14
C ASP A 46 -3.01 5.72 17.80
N PRO A 47 -2.48 5.54 16.57
CA PRO A 47 -1.30 6.25 16.09
C PRO A 47 -1.55 7.77 15.96
N PRO A 48 -0.53 8.61 16.21
CA PRO A 48 -0.66 10.06 16.14
C PRO A 48 -0.98 10.49 14.72
N LYS A 49 -1.99 11.36 14.58
CA LYS A 49 -2.37 11.92 13.28
C LYS A 49 -1.58 13.19 12.99
N ALA A 50 -1.41 13.48 11.70
CA ALA A 50 -0.65 14.64 11.23
C ALA A 50 -1.17 16.00 11.74
N LEU A 51 -2.45 16.07 12.12
CA LEU A 51 -3.10 17.31 12.57
C LEU A 51 -3.25 17.39 14.10
N GLU A 52 -2.81 16.37 14.84
CA GLU A 52 -2.96 16.35 16.30
C GLU A 52 -1.84 17.16 16.97
N THR A 53 -2.22 18.29 17.56
CA THR A 53 -1.27 19.24 18.18
C THR A 53 -0.68 18.73 19.50
N GLU A 54 -1.28 17.69 20.09
CA GLU A 54 -0.83 17.08 21.34
C GLU A 54 0.43 16.21 21.19
N TYR A 55 0.83 15.87 19.96
CA TYR A 55 2.01 15.06 19.69
C TYR A 55 3.19 15.91 19.19
N PRO A 56 4.40 15.68 19.69
CA PRO A 56 5.62 16.26 19.13
C PRO A 56 5.77 15.91 17.65
N PHE A 57 6.24 16.86 16.84
CA PHE A 57 6.45 16.67 15.40
C PHE A 57 7.31 15.44 15.06
N LYS A 58 8.32 15.14 15.89
CA LYS A 58 9.17 13.95 15.76
C LYS A 58 8.39 12.63 15.88
N GLU A 59 7.37 12.58 16.73
CA GLU A 59 6.54 11.39 16.93
C GLU A 59 5.58 11.19 15.77
N ILE A 60 5.01 12.29 15.26
CA ILE A 60 4.20 12.29 14.03
C ILE A 60 5.02 11.76 12.85
N LEU A 61 6.25 12.25 12.66
CA LEU A 61 7.13 11.78 11.59
C LEU A 61 7.50 10.31 11.73
N LEU A 62 7.80 9.84 12.94
CA LEU A 62 8.13 8.44 13.19
C LEU A 62 6.93 7.53 12.87
N ALA A 63 5.73 7.90 13.32
CA ALA A 63 4.50 7.17 13.01
C ALA A 63 4.24 7.12 11.50
N ALA A 64 4.39 8.25 10.80
CA ALA A 64 4.23 8.33 9.35
C ALA A 64 5.25 7.45 8.61
N ALA A 65 6.51 7.42 9.07
CA ALA A 65 7.55 6.57 8.50
C ALA A 65 7.22 5.07 8.65
N ILE A 66 6.78 4.65 9.84
CA ILE A 66 6.36 3.26 10.11
C ILE A 66 5.17 2.89 9.22
N GLN A 67 4.17 3.76 9.12
CA GLN A 67 3.02 3.55 8.25
C GLN A 67 3.43 3.40 6.78
N GLY A 68 4.32 4.27 6.30
CA GLY A 68 4.85 4.22 4.93
C GLY A 68 5.65 2.95 4.64
N ALA A 69 6.42 2.46 5.61
CA ALA A 69 7.16 1.20 5.50
C ALA A 69 6.22 0.00 5.39
N ILE A 70 5.20 -0.07 6.24
CA ILE A 70 4.19 -1.15 6.21
C ILE A 70 3.43 -1.13 4.89
N PHE A 71 2.99 0.05 4.45
CA PHE A 71 2.33 0.20 3.15
C PHE A 71 3.19 -0.31 2.00
N SER A 72 4.46 0.07 1.97
CA SER A 72 5.39 -0.35 0.92
C SER A 72 5.55 -1.87 0.90
N VAL A 73 5.71 -2.51 2.06
CA VAL A 73 5.82 -3.97 2.16
C VAL A 73 4.55 -4.65 1.65
N VAL A 74 3.37 -4.22 2.11
CA VAL A 74 2.08 -4.78 1.66
C VAL A 74 1.92 -4.64 0.15
N LYS A 75 2.22 -3.46 -0.39
CA LYS A 75 2.17 -3.19 -1.82
C LYS A 75 3.10 -4.13 -2.60
N THR A 76 4.36 -4.25 -2.18
CA THR A 76 5.34 -5.14 -2.83
C THR A 76 4.89 -6.59 -2.83
N VAL A 77 4.30 -7.07 -1.73
CA VAL A 77 3.74 -8.43 -1.66
C VAL A 77 2.60 -8.60 -2.66
N ILE A 78 1.66 -7.65 -2.71
CA ILE A 78 0.54 -7.68 -3.66
C ILE A 78 1.05 -7.66 -5.10
N ASP A 79 1.95 -6.74 -5.44
CA ASP A 79 2.53 -6.61 -6.78
C ASP A 79 3.21 -7.90 -7.21
N ARG A 80 4.04 -8.50 -6.34
CA ARG A 80 4.79 -9.72 -6.65
C ARG A 80 3.88 -10.93 -6.84
N GLN A 81 2.86 -11.06 -5.99
CA GLN A 81 1.92 -12.18 -6.07
C GLN A 81 0.97 -12.02 -7.26
N GLY A 82 0.52 -10.79 -7.55
CA GLY A 82 -0.24 -10.47 -8.75
C GLY A 82 0.56 -10.78 -10.02
N ALA A 83 1.85 -10.42 -10.05
CA ALA A 83 2.72 -10.69 -11.20
C ALA A 83 2.91 -12.19 -11.46
N ARG A 84 3.10 -12.99 -10.40
CA ARG A 84 3.16 -14.46 -10.49
C ARG A 84 1.85 -15.08 -10.98
N LEU A 85 0.71 -14.54 -10.54
CA LEU A 85 -0.59 -15.05 -10.96
C LEU A 85 -0.86 -14.73 -12.44
N PHE A 86 -0.47 -13.52 -12.87
CA PHE A 86 -0.50 -13.12 -14.28
C PHE A 86 0.39 -14.03 -15.12
N GLU A 87 1.66 -14.21 -14.74
CA GLU A 87 2.60 -15.10 -15.41
C GLU A 87 2.06 -16.53 -15.51
N LYS A 88 1.44 -17.05 -14.44
CA LYS A 88 0.82 -18.38 -14.47
C LYS A 88 -0.37 -18.46 -15.45
N ALA A 89 -1.13 -17.38 -15.60
CA ALA A 89 -2.32 -17.34 -16.44
C ALA A 89 -1.99 -17.09 -17.93
N THR A 90 -0.99 -16.26 -18.21
CA THR A 90 -0.65 -15.81 -19.58
C THR A 90 0.64 -16.41 -20.12
N GLY A 91 1.49 -16.96 -19.26
CA GLY A 91 2.84 -17.41 -19.60
C GLY A 91 3.88 -16.29 -19.73
N GLU A 92 3.48 -15.03 -19.53
CA GLU A 92 4.35 -13.85 -19.69
C GLU A 92 4.47 -13.08 -18.38
N TRP A 93 5.68 -12.64 -18.04
CA TRP A 93 5.91 -11.78 -16.89
C TRP A 93 5.40 -10.36 -17.18
N PRO A 94 4.62 -9.72 -16.29
CA PRO A 94 4.02 -8.42 -16.61
C PRO A 94 4.99 -7.23 -16.51
N GLY A 95 6.21 -7.46 -16.05
CA GLY A 95 7.26 -6.43 -15.91
C GLY A 95 8.33 -6.46 -17.00
N SER A 96 8.13 -7.23 -18.07
CA SER A 96 9.01 -7.28 -19.25
C SER A 96 8.55 -6.33 -20.36
#